data_AF-A0A5C6MF82-F1
#
_entry.id   AF-A0A5C6MF82-F1
#
_cell.length_a   1.000
_cell.length_b   1.000
_cell.length_c   1.000
_cell.angle_alpha   90.00
_cell.angle_beta   90.00
_cell.angle_gamma   90.00
#
_symmetry.space_group_name_H-M   'P 1'
#
loop_
_entity.id
_entity.type
_entity.pdbx_description
1 polymer ?
#
loop_
_entity_poly.entity_id
_entity_poly.type
_entity_poly.pdbx_seq_one_letter_code
_entity_poly.pdbx_strand_id
1 'polypeptide(L)'
;MAQEILLNVLENLTEEEFAKFYLKDPGIMGGFNPIKNYQLETRERTVVVDLMVNAYKDQGAVEVTKKILEKIPRNDILQNLSAVSSDPTGVLQVFCRYLQVFCRWLQVAAGVLQVFCRWLQVFCRYLQVFCRWLQMSVDVLQVFCRCLRVSAGVLQMSARVLHVFFMCLQMFFLCMQVFCSCSVGVCRCLQVSAGVLQVFCRCLQVSAGVLQVSAGVCRCLQVFCRCSAGVLQVSAGVLQVSAGVLQVSAGVLQVSAGVCRCLQVFCRLSHCNLRERSCEALSPVLSASSSSLLELDLSDNDLRDSGLNKLSVGLKSPNCRLEILRLSGCLITAEGCSSLASALRSNPTHLKELDLSFNHPGDDGTKQLSAVLEDPELSLEVLRLDHCGKERLKSGVKKYHCELSVDTNTVHRLIQVSNNRVMRTVAKDQPYPDHPERFEDCPQLLCSNSLTGRCYWEVEWTGRVYISVAYKKIRRHGSSLQSWFGRNQHSWSLLCSDRGYSVLHDDKSVALLTLSSTDPRRVAVYVNYPAGTVTFYRITTDTLVHLYTFKTTFTEPLFPGFGFSLWSGFLPDCWVHLCSNAGEASV
;
A
#
# COMPACT_ATOMS: atom_id res chain seq x y z
N MET A 1 -12.94 19.25 -11.15
CA MET A 1 -13.30 18.43 -9.97
C MET A 1 -14.54 18.98 -9.26
N ALA A 2 -14.63 20.29 -8.92
CA ALA A 2 -15.85 20.83 -8.29
C ALA A 2 -17.08 20.75 -9.21
N GLN A 3 -16.93 21.00 -10.51
CA GLN A 3 -18.01 20.92 -11.50
C GLN A 3 -18.66 19.52 -11.58
N GLU A 4 -17.87 18.44 -11.68
CA GLU A 4 -18.38 17.06 -11.70
C GLU A 4 -19.05 16.67 -10.37
N ILE A 5 -18.52 17.12 -9.24
CA ILE A 5 -19.06 16.82 -7.92
C ILE A 5 -20.40 17.54 -7.70
N LEU A 6 -20.46 18.83 -8.05
CA LEU A 6 -21.67 19.62 -7.99
C LEU A 6 -22.75 19.09 -8.94
N LEU A 7 -22.34 18.64 -10.13
CA LEU A 7 -23.27 18.04 -11.09
C LEU A 7 -23.89 16.75 -10.54
N ASN A 8 -23.06 15.86 -9.99
CA ASN A 8 -23.53 14.62 -9.37
C ASN A 8 -24.46 14.90 -8.16
N VAL A 9 -24.16 15.94 -7.38
CA VAL A 9 -25.01 16.37 -6.25
C VAL A 9 -26.37 16.87 -6.72
N LEU A 10 -26.40 17.68 -7.78
CA LEU A 10 -27.64 18.21 -8.34
C LEU A 10 -28.46 17.14 -9.08
N GLU A 11 -27.81 16.17 -9.71
CA GLU A 11 -28.46 15.00 -10.32
C GLU A 11 -29.16 14.10 -9.28
N ASN A 12 -28.66 14.08 -8.04
CA ASN A 12 -29.29 13.34 -6.94
C ASN A 12 -30.49 14.06 -6.30
N LEU A 13 -30.78 15.31 -6.68
CA LEU A 13 -31.96 16.05 -6.23
C LEU A 13 -33.15 15.79 -7.14
N THR A 14 -34.31 15.49 -6.55
CA THR A 14 -35.59 15.43 -7.28
C THR A 14 -35.95 16.80 -7.86
N GLU A 15 -36.79 16.87 -8.88
CA GLU A 15 -37.20 18.15 -9.52
C GLU A 15 -37.78 19.16 -8.51
N GLU A 16 -38.49 18.70 -7.48
CA GLU A 16 -39.04 19.57 -6.43
C GLU A 16 -37.97 20.07 -5.43
N GLU A 17 -36.98 19.24 -5.11
CA GLU A 17 -35.84 19.62 -4.27
C GLU A 17 -34.90 20.56 -5.03
N PHE A 18 -34.69 20.29 -6.32
CA PHE A 18 -33.92 21.14 -7.21
C PHE A 18 -34.58 22.50 -7.40
N ALA A 19 -35.92 22.57 -7.51
CA ALA A 19 -36.64 23.85 -7.51
C ALA A 19 -36.39 24.67 -6.22
N LYS A 20 -36.23 24.00 -5.06
CA LYS A 20 -35.90 24.63 -3.78
C LYS A 20 -34.42 25.00 -3.66
N PHE A 21 -33.54 24.33 -4.42
CA PHE A 21 -32.12 24.68 -4.53
C PHE A 21 -31.92 26.13 -5.02
N TYR A 22 -32.88 26.67 -5.76
CA TYR A 22 -32.91 28.06 -6.26
C TYR A 22 -33.58 29.09 -5.33
N LEU A 23 -33.88 28.76 -4.06
CA LEU A 23 -34.61 29.66 -3.16
C LEU A 23 -33.92 31.05 -3.05
N LYS A 24 -34.70 32.09 -3.37
CA LYS A 24 -34.32 33.48 -3.68
C LYS A 24 -33.87 34.32 -2.47
N ASP A 25 -33.36 33.70 -1.41
CA ASP A 25 -33.14 34.37 -0.13
C ASP A 25 -31.68 34.87 0.05
N PRO A 26 -31.42 36.20 0.04
CA PRO A 26 -30.08 36.75 0.20
C PRO A 26 -29.42 36.37 1.54
N GLY A 27 -30.21 35.96 2.54
CA GLY A 27 -29.72 35.59 3.87
C GLY A 27 -28.92 34.28 3.93
N ILE A 28 -28.96 33.43 2.89
CA ILE A 28 -28.27 32.13 2.87
C ILE A 28 -26.83 32.25 2.35
N MET A 29 -26.54 33.29 1.58
CA MET A 29 -25.31 33.39 0.80
C MET A 29 -24.08 33.85 1.61
N GLY A 30 -24.23 34.20 2.90
CA GLY A 30 -23.11 34.40 3.84
C GLY A 30 -21.91 35.20 3.30
N GLY A 31 -22.17 36.26 2.52
CA GLY A 31 -21.14 37.11 1.89
C GLY A 31 -20.95 36.94 0.38
N PHE A 32 -21.59 35.93 -0.26
CA PHE A 32 -21.57 35.74 -1.72
C PHE A 32 -22.72 36.50 -2.41
N ASN A 33 -22.47 37.09 -3.58
CA ASN A 33 -23.46 37.85 -4.36
C ASN A 33 -24.45 36.90 -5.07
N PRO A 34 -25.77 37.00 -4.86
CA PRO A 34 -26.73 36.10 -5.49
C PRO A 34 -26.77 36.25 -7.02
N ILE A 35 -26.80 35.11 -7.73
CA ILE A 35 -27.01 35.04 -9.19
C ILE A 35 -28.46 35.46 -9.50
N LYS A 36 -28.65 36.32 -10.51
CA LYS A 36 -29.97 36.90 -10.84
C LYS A 36 -30.87 35.85 -11.51
N ASN A 37 -32.15 35.82 -11.11
CA ASN A 37 -33.13 34.80 -11.52
C ASN A 37 -33.23 34.53 -13.03
N TYR A 38 -33.13 35.54 -13.89
CA TYR A 38 -33.25 35.35 -15.34
C TYR A 38 -32.12 34.47 -15.94
N GLN A 39 -30.99 34.35 -15.24
CA GLN A 39 -29.87 33.48 -15.64
C GLN A 39 -30.07 32.03 -15.17
N LEU A 40 -31.05 31.78 -14.29
CA LEU A 40 -31.35 30.48 -13.68
C LEU A 40 -32.74 29.95 -14.10
N GLU A 41 -33.34 30.51 -15.16
CA GLU A 41 -34.64 30.06 -15.70
C GLU A 41 -34.57 28.68 -16.39
N THR A 42 -33.36 28.20 -16.65
CA THR A 42 -33.09 26.87 -17.20
C THR A 42 -33.16 25.80 -16.10
N ARG A 43 -33.88 24.70 -16.37
CA ARG A 43 -33.91 23.50 -15.50
C ARG A 43 -32.73 22.54 -15.75
N GLU A 44 -31.77 22.92 -16.61
CA GLU A 44 -30.60 22.09 -16.88
C GLU A 44 -29.56 22.22 -15.76
N ARG A 45 -29.34 21.11 -15.05
CA ARG A 45 -28.43 21.01 -13.90
C ARG A 45 -26.99 21.38 -14.27
N THR A 46 -26.52 20.98 -15.46
CA THR A 46 -25.19 21.31 -16.00
C THR A 46 -24.97 22.82 -16.11
N VAL A 47 -25.91 23.53 -16.73
CA VAL A 47 -25.84 24.99 -16.91
C VAL A 47 -25.79 25.72 -15.57
N VAL A 48 -26.50 25.20 -14.58
CA VAL A 48 -26.55 25.78 -13.22
C VAL A 48 -25.23 25.58 -12.48
N VAL A 49 -24.62 24.39 -12.59
CA VAL A 49 -23.27 24.16 -12.06
C VAL A 49 -22.27 25.09 -12.71
N ASP A 50 -22.32 25.24 -14.03
CA ASP A 50 -21.38 26.09 -14.77
C ASP A 50 -21.51 27.55 -14.34
N LEU A 51 -22.73 28.04 -14.17
CA LEU A 51 -22.99 29.38 -13.66
C LEU A 51 -22.49 29.55 -12.22
N MET A 52 -22.66 28.55 -11.35
CA MET A 52 -22.18 28.60 -9.96
C MET A 52 -20.65 28.57 -9.87
N VAL A 53 -20.00 27.71 -10.64
CA VAL A 53 -18.53 27.61 -10.70
C VAL A 53 -17.95 28.89 -11.30
N ASN A 54 -18.56 29.46 -12.33
CA ASN A 54 -18.12 30.72 -12.91
C ASN A 54 -18.33 31.92 -11.99
N ALA A 55 -19.44 31.98 -11.24
CA ALA A 55 -19.75 33.09 -10.35
C ALA A 55 -18.96 33.05 -9.02
N TYR A 56 -18.77 31.86 -8.44
CA TYR A 56 -18.22 31.71 -7.08
C TYR A 56 -16.84 31.03 -7.04
N LYS A 57 -16.33 30.56 -8.18
CA LYS A 57 -15.16 29.67 -8.29
C LYS A 57 -15.38 28.34 -7.58
N ASP A 58 -14.56 27.33 -7.89
CA ASP A 58 -14.73 25.94 -7.42
C ASP A 58 -15.04 25.81 -5.92
N GLN A 59 -14.29 26.49 -5.07
CA GLN A 59 -14.44 26.39 -3.62
C GLN A 59 -15.65 27.17 -3.09
N GLY A 60 -15.96 28.33 -3.69
CA GLY A 60 -17.15 29.10 -3.32
C GLY A 60 -18.44 28.43 -3.77
N ALA A 61 -18.43 27.78 -4.94
CA ALA A 61 -19.58 27.04 -5.46
C ALA A 61 -19.94 25.83 -4.57
N VAL A 62 -18.93 25.12 -4.05
CA VAL A 62 -19.10 24.01 -3.10
C VAL A 62 -19.63 24.49 -1.75
N GLU A 63 -19.13 25.62 -1.23
CA GLU A 63 -19.58 26.19 0.05
C GLU A 63 -21.01 26.74 -0.02
N VAL A 64 -21.38 27.39 -1.12
CA VAL A 64 -22.76 27.84 -1.39
C VAL A 64 -23.69 26.63 -1.49
N THR A 65 -23.28 25.59 -2.22
CA THR A 65 -24.05 24.35 -2.37
C THR A 65 -24.27 23.66 -1.02
N LYS A 66 -23.25 23.61 -0.16
CA LYS A 66 -23.34 23.06 1.19
C LYS A 66 -24.39 23.81 2.04
N LYS A 67 -24.37 25.14 2.03
CA LYS A 67 -25.33 25.96 2.79
C LYS A 67 -26.77 25.81 2.31
N ILE A 68 -26.97 25.62 1.00
CA ILE A 68 -28.29 25.35 0.42
C ILE A 68 -28.78 23.96 0.84
N LEU A 69 -27.91 22.95 0.76
CA LEU A 69 -28.21 21.58 1.15
C LEU A 69 -28.41 21.41 2.67
N GLU A 70 -27.83 22.26 3.52
CA GLU A 70 -28.12 22.29 4.97
C GLU A 70 -29.58 22.70 5.28
N LYS A 71 -30.25 23.40 4.34
CA LYS A 71 -31.65 23.81 4.46
C LYS A 71 -32.64 22.89 3.74
N ILE A 72 -32.15 22.04 2.84
CA ILE A 72 -32.91 20.93 2.27
C ILE A 72 -32.72 19.73 3.22
N PRO A 73 -33.74 18.92 3.53
CA PRO A 73 -33.61 17.83 4.51
C PRO A 73 -32.81 16.61 3.98
N ARG A 74 -31.63 16.83 3.39
CA ARG A 74 -30.75 15.85 2.72
C ARG A 74 -29.35 15.82 3.36
N ASN A 75 -29.30 15.44 4.63
CA ASN A 75 -28.05 15.28 5.40
C ASN A 75 -27.17 14.12 4.88
N ASP A 76 -27.75 13.19 4.12
CA ASP A 76 -27.09 12.08 3.42
C ASP A 76 -26.12 12.59 2.34
N ILE A 77 -26.52 13.59 1.57
CA ILE A 77 -25.69 14.20 0.50
C ILE A 77 -24.65 15.16 1.10
N LEU A 78 -24.99 15.82 2.21
CA LEU A 78 -24.11 16.78 2.91
C LEU A 78 -22.82 16.14 3.46
N GLN A 79 -22.91 14.90 3.96
CA GLN A 79 -21.75 14.16 4.48
C GLN A 79 -20.73 13.86 3.38
N ASN A 80 -21.18 13.51 2.18
CA ASN A 80 -20.29 13.26 1.04
C ASN A 80 -19.55 14.53 0.58
N LEU A 81 -20.20 15.69 0.62
CA LEU A 81 -19.56 16.98 0.33
C LEU A 81 -18.49 17.36 1.37
N SER A 82 -18.77 17.08 2.66
CA SER A 82 -17.87 17.42 3.76
C SER A 82 -16.53 16.66 3.73
N ALA A 83 -16.52 15.43 3.22
CA ALA A 83 -15.33 14.60 3.06
C ALA A 83 -14.37 15.08 1.95
N VAL A 84 -14.88 15.85 0.98
CA VAL A 84 -14.08 16.39 -0.13
C VAL A 84 -13.41 17.73 0.24
N SER A 85 -13.96 18.45 1.23
CA SER A 85 -13.42 19.75 1.69
C SER A 85 -12.06 19.65 2.42
N SER A 86 -11.65 18.43 2.81
CA SER A 86 -10.35 18.15 3.42
C SER A 86 -9.42 17.45 2.44
N ASP A 87 -8.45 18.22 1.91
CA ASP A 87 -7.20 17.78 1.25
C ASP A 87 -7.26 16.50 0.38
N PRO A 88 -7.38 16.61 -0.95
CA PRO A 88 -7.30 15.47 -1.88
C PRO A 88 -5.98 14.69 -1.77
N THR A 89 -4.94 15.33 -1.24
CA THR A 89 -3.60 14.74 -1.07
C THR A 89 -3.51 13.85 0.17
N GLY A 90 -4.26 14.17 1.22
CA GLY A 90 -4.39 13.33 2.40
C GLY A 90 -5.11 12.02 2.06
N VAL A 91 -6.13 12.08 1.20
CA VAL A 91 -6.85 10.89 0.71
C VAL A 91 -5.92 10.02 -0.15
N LEU A 92 -5.12 10.59 -1.06
CA LEU A 92 -4.13 9.82 -1.83
C LEU A 92 -3.01 9.24 -0.96
N GLN A 93 -2.48 9.99 0.03
CA GLN A 93 -1.47 9.46 0.95
C GLN A 93 -2.03 8.37 1.87
N VAL A 94 -3.26 8.53 2.34
CA VAL A 94 -3.99 7.53 3.13
C VAL A 94 -4.28 6.31 2.26
N PHE A 95 -4.67 6.50 0.99
CA PHE A 95 -4.93 5.41 0.04
C PHE A 95 -3.65 4.66 -0.33
N CYS A 96 -2.53 5.34 -0.57
CA CYS A 96 -1.23 4.72 -0.82
C CYS A 96 -0.66 4.04 0.43
N ARG A 97 -0.81 4.62 1.63
CA ARG A 97 -0.49 3.94 2.90
C ARG A 97 -1.40 2.74 3.11
N TYR A 98 -2.68 2.86 2.79
CA TYR A 98 -3.65 1.79 2.89
C TYR A 98 -3.29 0.64 1.95
N LEU A 99 -2.96 0.92 0.69
CA LEU A 99 -2.47 -0.06 -0.29
C LEU A 99 -1.13 -0.68 0.12
N GLN A 100 -0.17 0.09 0.64
CA GLN A 100 1.10 -0.47 1.14
C GLN A 100 0.90 -1.37 2.35
N VAL A 101 0.06 -0.95 3.31
CA VAL A 101 -0.32 -1.74 4.48
C VAL A 101 -1.08 -2.99 4.04
N PHE A 102 -1.98 -2.86 3.07
CA PHE A 102 -2.77 -3.94 2.50
C PHE A 102 -1.90 -4.96 1.75
N CYS A 103 -0.94 -4.52 0.91
CA CYS A 103 -0.01 -5.42 0.24
C CYS A 103 0.90 -6.15 1.24
N ARG A 104 1.43 -5.45 2.26
CA ARG A 104 2.21 -6.08 3.34
C ARG A 104 1.36 -7.06 4.13
N TRP A 105 0.11 -6.69 4.41
CA TRP A 105 -0.83 -7.53 5.12
C TRP A 105 -1.21 -8.78 4.32
N LEU A 106 -1.40 -8.67 3.00
CA LEU A 106 -1.60 -9.81 2.11
C LEU A 106 -0.39 -10.75 2.09
N GLN A 107 0.83 -10.21 2.07
CA GLN A 107 2.06 -11.02 2.16
C GLN A 107 2.17 -11.74 3.50
N VAL A 108 1.87 -11.05 4.60
CA VAL A 108 1.86 -11.66 5.95
C VAL A 108 0.76 -12.71 6.04
N ALA A 109 -0.44 -12.43 5.55
CA ALA A 109 -1.57 -13.37 5.53
C ALA A 109 -1.25 -14.62 4.70
N ALA A 110 -0.63 -14.46 3.53
CA ALA A 110 -0.17 -15.57 2.70
C ALA A 110 0.90 -16.41 3.41
N GLY A 111 1.86 -15.77 4.09
CA GLY A 111 2.89 -16.45 4.88
C GLY A 111 2.29 -17.23 6.06
N VAL A 112 1.35 -16.62 6.79
CA VAL A 112 0.62 -17.27 7.90
C VAL A 112 -0.17 -18.47 7.38
N LEU A 113 -0.88 -18.33 6.26
CA LEU A 113 -1.62 -19.43 5.64
C LEU A 113 -0.68 -20.57 5.21
N GLN A 114 0.49 -20.25 4.67
CA GLN A 114 1.47 -21.26 4.26
C GLN A 114 2.01 -22.05 5.47
N VAL A 115 2.37 -21.36 6.56
CA VAL A 115 2.80 -22.00 7.81
C VAL A 115 1.68 -22.87 8.37
N PHE A 116 0.46 -22.35 8.34
CA PHE A 116 -0.73 -23.05 8.80
C PHE A 116 -1.02 -24.33 7.99
N CYS A 117 -0.93 -24.27 6.66
CA CYS A 117 -1.05 -25.45 5.79
C CYS A 117 0.03 -26.49 6.07
N ARG A 118 1.29 -26.07 6.30
CA ARG A 118 2.37 -27.00 6.68
C ARG A 118 2.09 -27.66 8.03
N TRP A 119 1.58 -26.92 9.00
CA TRP A 119 1.20 -27.46 10.30
C TRP A 119 0.07 -28.48 10.18
N LEU A 120 -0.97 -28.18 9.39
CA LEU A 120 -2.04 -29.14 9.10
C LEU A 120 -1.51 -30.42 8.45
N GLN A 121 -0.55 -30.34 7.53
CA GLN A 121 0.07 -31.52 6.93
C GLN A 121 0.78 -32.40 7.99
N VAL A 122 1.52 -31.77 8.91
CA VAL A 122 2.16 -32.49 10.03
C VAL A 122 1.13 -33.13 10.95
N PHE A 123 0.06 -32.39 11.25
CA PHE A 123 -1.04 -32.88 12.09
C PHE A 123 -1.79 -34.06 11.45
N CYS A 124 -2.05 -34.02 10.14
CA CYS A 124 -2.63 -35.14 9.41
C CYS A 124 -1.73 -36.38 9.46
N ARG A 125 -0.41 -36.22 9.33
CA ARG A 125 0.55 -37.34 9.48
C ARG A 125 0.53 -37.92 10.89
N TYR A 126 0.47 -37.08 11.91
CA TYR A 126 0.31 -37.52 13.29
C TYR A 126 -0.95 -38.35 13.49
N LEU A 127 -2.10 -37.88 12.97
CA LEU A 127 -3.36 -38.63 13.03
C LEU A 127 -3.28 -39.97 12.30
N GLN A 128 -2.61 -40.05 11.15
CA GLN A 128 -2.41 -41.31 10.44
C GLN A 128 -1.61 -42.33 11.28
N VAL A 129 -0.54 -41.88 11.95
CA VAL A 129 0.24 -42.74 12.86
C VAL A 129 -0.61 -43.17 14.05
N PHE A 130 -1.39 -42.26 14.62
CA PHE A 130 -2.29 -42.55 15.72
C PHE A 130 -3.39 -43.56 15.35
N CYS A 131 -3.99 -43.44 14.17
CA CYS A 131 -4.96 -44.42 13.65
C CYS A 131 -4.34 -45.82 13.48
N ARG A 132 -3.09 -45.91 12.99
CA ARG A 132 -2.38 -47.20 12.91
C ARG A 132 -2.12 -47.78 14.29
N TRP A 133 -1.78 -46.96 15.28
CA TRP A 133 -1.58 -47.41 16.65
C TRP A 133 -2.87 -47.94 17.28
N LEU A 134 -4.00 -47.27 17.04
CA LEU A 134 -5.32 -47.76 17.44
C LEU A 134 -5.65 -49.11 16.78
N GLN A 135 -5.36 -49.28 15.50
CA GLN A 135 -5.57 -50.55 14.79
C GLN A 135 -4.75 -51.67 15.45
N MET A 136 -3.47 -51.42 15.74
CA MET A 136 -2.62 -52.38 16.45
C MET A 136 -3.19 -52.75 17.83
N SER A 137 -3.76 -51.78 18.56
CA SER A 137 -4.41 -52.05 19.85
C SER A 137 -5.67 -52.92 19.71
N VAL A 138 -6.45 -52.74 18.65
CA VAL A 138 -7.61 -53.60 18.33
C VAL A 138 -7.15 -55.02 18.02
N ASP A 139 -6.08 -55.18 17.25
CA ASP A 139 -5.55 -56.51 16.90
C ASP A 139 -5.04 -57.26 18.14
N VAL A 140 -4.35 -56.56 19.06
CA VAL A 140 -3.93 -57.11 20.37
C VAL A 140 -5.15 -57.55 21.19
N LEU A 141 -6.22 -56.75 21.21
CA LEU A 141 -7.47 -57.11 21.89
C LEU A 141 -8.10 -58.37 21.29
N GLN A 142 -8.10 -58.51 19.95
CA GLN A 142 -8.63 -59.70 19.30
C GLN A 142 -7.86 -60.96 19.66
N VAL A 143 -6.51 -60.90 19.69
CA VAL A 143 -5.66 -62.01 20.13
C VAL A 143 -5.98 -62.37 21.58
N PHE A 144 -6.09 -61.38 22.45
CA PHE A 144 -6.41 -61.57 23.85
C PHE A 144 -7.80 -62.20 24.08
N CYS A 145 -8.83 -61.77 23.33
CA CYS A 145 -10.16 -62.40 23.36
C CYS A 145 -10.11 -63.88 22.93
N ARG A 146 -9.24 -64.24 21.97
CA ARG A 146 -9.03 -65.65 21.59
C ARG A 146 -8.41 -66.45 22.74
N CYS A 147 -7.41 -65.90 23.44
CA CYS A 147 -6.81 -66.55 24.61
C CYS A 147 -7.85 -66.81 25.72
N LEU A 148 -8.72 -65.84 26.01
CA LEU A 148 -9.80 -66.01 26.99
C LEU A 148 -10.77 -67.13 26.62
N ARG A 149 -11.13 -67.28 25.34
CA ARG A 149 -11.97 -68.41 24.88
C ARG A 149 -11.29 -69.76 25.11
N VAL A 150 -9.98 -69.85 24.87
CA VAL A 150 -9.20 -71.07 25.14
C VAL A 150 -9.22 -71.39 26.63
N SER A 151 -8.98 -70.41 27.50
CA SER A 151 -9.03 -70.60 28.96
C SER A 151 -10.41 -71.04 29.45
N ALA A 152 -11.49 -70.46 28.91
CA ALA A 152 -12.86 -70.88 29.20
C ALA A 152 -13.11 -72.34 28.79
N GLY A 153 -12.58 -72.77 27.64
CA GLY A 153 -12.61 -74.16 27.20
C GLY A 153 -11.89 -75.11 28.14
N VAL A 154 -10.69 -74.75 28.62
CA VAL A 154 -9.92 -75.55 29.60
C VAL A 154 -10.70 -75.70 30.91
N LEU A 155 -11.35 -74.64 31.40
CA LEU A 155 -12.20 -74.69 32.59
C LEU A 155 -13.39 -75.63 32.40
N GLN A 156 -14.06 -75.57 31.24
CA GLN A 156 -15.19 -76.45 30.92
C GLN A 156 -14.77 -77.92 30.85
N MET A 157 -13.63 -78.22 30.22
CA MET A 157 -13.08 -79.58 30.17
C MET A 157 -12.72 -80.08 31.57
N SER A 158 -12.12 -79.22 32.38
CA SER A 158 -11.77 -79.53 33.77
C SER A 158 -13.03 -79.86 34.61
N ALA A 159 -14.11 -79.09 34.45
CA ALA A 159 -15.40 -79.36 35.11
C ALA A 159 -16.00 -80.71 34.69
N ARG A 160 -15.89 -81.07 33.41
CA ARG A 160 -16.34 -82.39 32.91
C ARG A 160 -15.52 -83.54 33.51
N VAL A 161 -14.19 -83.40 33.59
CA VAL A 161 -13.32 -84.40 34.22
C VAL A 161 -13.67 -84.60 35.70
N LEU A 162 -13.92 -83.51 36.43
CA LEU A 162 -14.34 -83.59 37.84
C LEU A 162 -15.68 -84.29 38.00
N HIS A 163 -16.65 -84.02 37.12
CA HIS A 163 -17.94 -84.70 37.12
C HIS A 163 -17.79 -86.21 36.90
N VAL A 164 -17.00 -86.64 35.91
CA VAL A 164 -16.70 -88.06 35.66
C VAL A 164 -15.99 -88.68 36.87
N PHE A 165 -15.02 -87.99 37.45
CA PHE A 165 -14.31 -88.44 38.64
C PHE A 165 -15.23 -88.60 39.85
N PHE A 166 -16.17 -87.68 40.07
CA PHE A 166 -17.18 -87.78 41.11
C PHE A 166 -18.10 -89.00 40.91
N MET A 167 -18.53 -89.24 39.66
CA MET A 167 -19.29 -90.45 39.32
C MET A 167 -18.47 -91.73 39.60
N CYS A 168 -17.18 -91.76 39.23
CA CYS A 168 -16.31 -92.90 39.52
C CYS A 168 -16.11 -93.11 41.03
N LEU A 169 -15.91 -92.05 41.80
CA LEU A 169 -15.84 -92.10 43.27
C LEU A 169 -17.14 -92.62 43.87
N GLN A 170 -18.29 -92.16 43.40
CA GLN A 170 -19.60 -92.63 43.86
C GLN A 170 -19.79 -94.13 43.58
N MET A 171 -19.45 -94.58 42.36
CA MET A 171 -19.45 -96.00 42.00
C MET A 171 -18.47 -96.81 42.87
N PHE A 172 -17.31 -96.24 43.18
CA PHE A 172 -16.32 -96.87 44.05
C PHE A 172 -16.79 -96.94 45.50
N PHE A 173 -17.42 -95.89 46.06
CA PHE A 173 -18.03 -95.92 47.39
C PHE A 173 -19.13 -96.98 47.47
N LEU A 174 -19.94 -97.10 46.42
CA LEU A 174 -20.96 -98.15 46.30
C LEU A 174 -20.32 -99.54 46.24
N CYS A 175 -19.23 -99.71 45.50
CA CYS A 175 -18.46 -100.96 45.43
C CYS A 175 -17.74 -101.28 46.75
N MET A 176 -17.28 -100.27 47.49
CA MET A 176 -16.62 -100.40 48.80
C MET A 176 -17.58 -100.72 49.93
N GLN A 177 -18.85 -100.27 49.88
CA GLN A 177 -19.91 -100.78 50.76
C GLN A 177 -20.09 -102.29 50.62
N VAL A 178 -19.84 -102.84 49.43
CA VAL A 178 -19.90 -104.29 49.14
C VAL A 178 -18.59 -105.01 49.53
N PHE A 179 -17.43 -104.37 49.38
CA PHE A 179 -16.10 -104.94 49.63
C PHE A 179 -15.45 -104.42 50.92
N CYS A 180 -16.13 -104.58 52.04
CA CYS A 180 -15.53 -104.30 53.35
C CYS A 180 -14.80 -105.56 53.86
N SER A 181 -13.56 -105.82 53.42
CA SER A 181 -12.54 -106.67 54.11
C SER A 181 -11.19 -106.80 53.36
N CYS A 182 -10.61 -105.74 52.76
CA CYS A 182 -9.20 -105.79 52.29
C CYS A 182 -8.61 -104.37 52.12
N SER A 183 -7.88 -103.90 53.13
CA SER A 183 -7.48 -102.50 53.38
C SER A 183 -6.08 -102.10 52.86
N VAL A 184 -5.76 -102.40 51.60
CA VAL A 184 -4.50 -101.88 50.96
C VAL A 184 -4.77 -101.18 49.62
N GLY A 185 -5.76 -101.65 48.84
CA GLY A 185 -6.17 -101.00 47.58
C GLY A 185 -6.85 -99.64 47.78
N VAL A 186 -7.56 -99.48 48.91
CA VAL A 186 -8.24 -98.22 49.31
C VAL A 186 -7.25 -97.08 49.46
N CYS A 187 -6.13 -97.29 50.16
CA CYS A 187 -5.13 -96.25 50.38
C CYS A 187 -4.45 -95.81 49.07
N ARG A 188 -4.12 -96.75 48.18
CA ARG A 188 -3.54 -96.41 46.86
C ARG A 188 -4.53 -95.65 45.97
N CYS A 189 -5.80 -96.03 45.97
CA CYS A 189 -6.83 -95.34 45.18
C CYS A 189 -7.18 -93.97 45.75
N LEU A 190 -7.25 -93.81 47.08
CA LEU A 190 -7.38 -92.52 47.74
C LEU A 190 -6.17 -91.63 47.48
N GLN A 191 -4.96 -92.20 47.41
CA GLN A 191 -3.74 -91.47 47.07
C GLN A 191 -3.73 -91.02 45.59
N VAL A 192 -4.16 -91.86 44.65
CA VAL A 192 -4.35 -91.47 43.24
C VAL A 192 -5.45 -90.42 43.11
N SER A 193 -6.56 -90.58 43.83
CA SER A 193 -7.67 -89.62 43.89
C SER A 193 -7.22 -88.27 44.44
N ALA A 194 -6.45 -88.26 45.53
CA ALA A 194 -5.84 -87.06 46.10
C ALA A 194 -4.84 -86.43 45.11
N GLY A 195 -4.07 -87.23 44.38
CA GLY A 195 -3.19 -86.76 43.31
C GLY A 195 -3.94 -86.10 42.15
N VAL A 196 -5.06 -86.69 41.70
CA VAL A 196 -5.93 -86.13 40.66
C VAL A 196 -6.58 -84.83 41.12
N LEU A 197 -7.09 -84.78 42.36
CA LEU A 197 -7.60 -83.55 42.98
C LEU A 197 -6.52 -82.48 43.10
N GLN A 198 -5.27 -82.86 43.43
CA GLN A 198 -4.16 -81.92 43.53
C GLN A 198 -3.80 -81.33 42.16
N VAL A 199 -3.76 -82.16 41.11
CA VAL A 199 -3.56 -81.69 39.72
C VAL A 199 -4.71 -80.78 39.30
N PHE A 200 -5.95 -81.13 39.63
CA PHE A 200 -7.14 -80.31 39.35
C PHE A 200 -7.10 -78.95 40.06
N CYS A 201 -6.77 -78.93 41.35
CA CYS A 201 -6.59 -77.68 42.11
C CYS A 201 -5.49 -76.80 41.50
N ARG A 202 -4.38 -77.39 41.03
CA ARG A 202 -3.34 -76.65 40.31
C ARG A 202 -3.85 -76.09 38.97
N CYS A 203 -4.62 -76.85 38.20
CA CYS A 203 -5.24 -76.38 36.96
C CYS A 203 -6.24 -75.23 37.19
N LEU A 204 -7.05 -75.31 38.25
CA LEU A 204 -7.95 -74.22 38.65
C LEU A 204 -7.17 -72.98 39.10
N GLN A 205 -6.09 -73.15 39.87
CA GLN A 205 -5.24 -72.04 40.30
C GLN A 205 -4.57 -71.33 39.12
N VAL A 206 -4.06 -72.08 38.14
CA VAL A 206 -3.53 -71.52 36.89
C VAL A 206 -4.63 -70.77 36.13
N SER A 207 -5.82 -71.36 36.03
CA SER A 207 -6.97 -70.72 35.34
C SER A 207 -7.43 -69.44 36.05
N ALA A 208 -7.47 -69.43 37.37
CA ALA A 208 -7.79 -68.24 38.18
C ALA A 208 -6.71 -67.15 38.02
N GLY A 209 -5.43 -67.53 38.01
CA GLY A 209 -4.32 -66.62 37.71
C GLY A 209 -4.42 -65.99 36.33
N VAL A 210 -4.76 -66.79 35.31
CA VAL A 210 -5.00 -66.29 33.94
C VAL A 210 -6.19 -65.32 33.89
N LEU A 211 -7.30 -65.61 34.59
CA LEU A 211 -8.46 -64.72 34.67
C LEU A 211 -8.13 -63.41 35.41
N GLN A 212 -7.30 -63.45 36.45
CA GLN A 212 -6.87 -62.27 37.18
C GLN A 212 -5.96 -61.36 36.35
N VAL A 213 -4.96 -61.94 35.67
CA VAL A 213 -4.13 -61.22 34.70
C VAL A 213 -5.01 -60.63 33.60
N SER A 214 -6.02 -61.38 33.16
CA SER A 214 -6.95 -60.93 32.13
C SER A 214 -7.79 -59.74 32.56
N ALA A 215 -8.30 -59.73 33.80
CA ALA A 215 -9.00 -58.59 34.36
C ALA A 215 -8.09 -57.35 34.49
N GLY A 216 -6.80 -57.56 34.78
CA GLY A 216 -5.78 -56.51 34.75
C GLY A 216 -5.60 -55.90 33.36
N VAL A 217 -5.46 -56.74 32.33
CA VAL A 217 -5.33 -56.31 30.93
C VAL A 217 -6.57 -55.53 30.46
N CYS A 218 -7.78 -55.98 30.80
CA CYS A 218 -9.02 -55.27 30.46
C CYS A 218 -9.09 -53.87 31.10
N ARG A 219 -8.65 -53.71 32.37
CA ARG A 219 -8.61 -52.39 33.03
C ARG A 219 -7.61 -51.46 32.34
N CYS A 220 -6.42 -51.94 31.99
CA CYS A 220 -5.43 -51.16 31.25
C CYS A 220 -5.97 -50.73 29.87
N LEU A 221 -6.65 -51.62 29.15
CA LEU A 221 -7.27 -51.32 27.87
C LEU A 221 -8.42 -50.31 27.98
N GLN A 222 -9.21 -50.37 29.06
CA GLN A 222 -10.25 -49.38 29.31
C GLN A 222 -9.67 -47.98 29.52
N VAL A 223 -8.59 -47.87 30.29
CA VAL A 223 -7.85 -46.59 30.46
C VAL A 223 -7.28 -46.13 29.12
N PHE A 224 -6.69 -47.03 28.35
CA PHE A 224 -6.15 -46.75 27.04
C PHE A 224 -7.20 -46.21 26.04
N CYS A 225 -8.37 -46.86 25.96
CA CYS A 225 -9.47 -46.42 25.09
C CYS A 225 -9.99 -45.03 25.52
N ARG A 226 -10.06 -44.75 26.83
CA ARG A 226 -10.44 -43.43 27.34
C ARG A 226 -9.42 -42.36 26.98
N CYS A 227 -8.12 -42.63 27.16
CA CYS A 227 -7.06 -41.70 26.76
C CYS A 227 -7.10 -41.44 25.25
N SER A 228 -7.31 -42.49 24.46
CA SER A 228 -7.39 -42.37 22.99
C SER A 228 -8.60 -41.58 22.53
N ALA A 229 -9.76 -41.76 23.17
CA ALA A 229 -10.94 -40.95 22.92
C ALA A 229 -10.70 -39.47 23.25
N GLY A 230 -9.98 -39.17 24.35
CA GLY A 230 -9.56 -37.82 24.69
C GLY A 230 -8.65 -37.19 23.63
N VAL A 231 -7.66 -37.94 23.12
CA VAL A 231 -6.77 -37.48 22.03
C VAL A 231 -7.57 -37.17 20.76
N LEU A 232 -8.53 -38.02 20.40
CA LEU A 232 -9.40 -37.78 19.23
C LEU A 232 -10.29 -36.55 19.41
N GLN A 233 -10.83 -36.33 20.62
CA GLN A 233 -11.65 -35.16 20.93
C GLN A 233 -10.84 -33.86 20.82
N VAL A 234 -9.63 -33.81 21.39
CA VAL A 234 -8.71 -32.67 21.26
C VAL A 234 -8.34 -32.46 19.79
N SER A 235 -8.10 -33.55 19.05
CA SER A 235 -7.78 -33.50 17.63
C SER A 235 -8.92 -32.95 16.77
N ALA A 236 -10.17 -33.30 17.09
CA ALA A 236 -11.35 -32.75 16.45
C ALA A 236 -11.50 -31.24 16.73
N GLY A 237 -11.26 -30.81 17.97
CA GLY A 237 -11.25 -29.39 18.34
C GLY A 237 -10.18 -28.60 17.58
N VAL A 238 -8.97 -29.17 17.45
CA VAL A 238 -7.90 -28.61 16.63
C VAL A 238 -8.33 -28.43 15.17
N LEU A 239 -8.97 -29.43 14.56
CA LEU A 239 -9.46 -29.35 13.18
C LEU A 239 -10.58 -28.31 13.02
N GLN A 240 -11.44 -28.17 14.03
CA GLN A 240 -12.50 -27.17 14.01
C GLN A 240 -11.96 -25.74 14.08
N VAL A 241 -11.02 -25.46 14.99
CA VAL A 241 -10.31 -24.18 15.05
C VAL A 241 -9.59 -23.92 13.73
N SER A 242 -9.01 -24.98 13.15
CA SER A 242 -8.33 -24.90 11.87
C SER A 242 -9.23 -24.50 10.71
N ALA A 243 -10.45 -25.06 10.65
CA ALA A 243 -11.46 -24.68 9.67
C ALA A 243 -11.91 -23.22 9.87
N GLY A 244 -12.06 -22.76 11.11
CA GLY A 244 -12.37 -21.36 11.42
C GLY A 244 -11.29 -20.40 10.93
N VAL A 245 -10.01 -20.72 11.14
CA VAL A 245 -8.88 -19.92 10.62
C VAL A 245 -8.90 -19.83 9.09
N LEU A 246 -9.19 -20.94 8.41
CA LEU A 246 -9.32 -20.96 6.95
C LEU A 246 -10.50 -20.11 6.46
N GLN A 247 -11.64 -20.16 7.15
CA GLN A 247 -12.82 -19.38 6.80
C GLN A 247 -12.59 -17.87 6.98
N VAL A 248 -11.96 -17.47 8.08
CA VAL A 248 -11.56 -16.06 8.30
C VAL A 248 -10.57 -15.62 7.22
N SER A 249 -9.60 -16.47 6.87
CA SER A 249 -8.64 -16.19 5.80
C SER A 249 -9.32 -16.03 4.43
N ALA A 250 -10.34 -16.84 4.14
CA ALA A 250 -11.15 -16.71 2.93
C ALA A 250 -11.99 -15.41 2.90
N GLY A 251 -12.61 -15.04 4.02
CA GLY A 251 -13.33 -13.76 4.15
C GLY A 251 -12.40 -12.55 3.98
N VAL A 252 -11.20 -12.62 4.55
CA VAL A 252 -10.09 -11.68 4.36
C VAL A 252 -9.71 -11.52 2.88
N LEU A 253 -9.55 -12.64 2.15
CA LEU A 253 -9.26 -12.63 0.71
C LEU A 253 -10.43 -12.07 -0.10
N GLN A 254 -11.67 -12.30 0.32
CA GLN A 254 -12.85 -11.73 -0.33
C GLN A 254 -12.97 -10.22 -0.12
N VAL A 255 -12.67 -9.71 1.08
CA VAL A 255 -12.56 -8.27 1.35
C VAL A 255 -11.43 -7.67 0.53
N SER A 256 -10.32 -8.38 0.41
CA SER A 256 -9.18 -7.98 -0.42
C SER A 256 -9.51 -7.90 -1.90
N ALA A 257 -10.23 -8.91 -2.41
CA ALA A 257 -10.81 -8.87 -3.75
C ALA A 257 -11.85 -7.76 -3.90
N GLY A 258 -12.57 -7.42 -2.82
CA GLY A 258 -13.46 -6.25 -2.75
C GLY A 258 -12.72 -4.92 -2.90
N VAL A 259 -11.59 -4.75 -2.23
CA VAL A 259 -10.69 -3.59 -2.38
C VAL A 259 -10.12 -3.53 -3.81
N CYS A 260 -9.79 -4.68 -4.41
CA CYS A 260 -9.39 -4.73 -5.82
C CYS A 260 -10.54 -4.41 -6.79
N ARG A 261 -11.79 -4.77 -6.47
CA ARG A 261 -12.98 -4.35 -7.24
C ARG A 261 -13.23 -2.84 -7.15
N CYS A 262 -12.76 -2.17 -6.09
CA CYS A 262 -12.80 -0.72 -5.94
C CYS A 262 -11.70 0.02 -6.71
N LEU A 263 -10.68 -0.67 -7.25
CA LEU A 263 -9.73 -0.10 -8.22
C LEU A 263 -10.43 -0.06 -9.59
N GLN A 264 -11.42 0.82 -9.70
CA GLN A 264 -12.07 1.18 -10.97
C GLN A 264 -10.97 1.52 -11.99
N VAL A 265 -11.07 0.96 -13.20
CA VAL A 265 -10.55 1.42 -14.52
C VAL A 265 -9.24 2.24 -14.58
N PHE A 266 -9.03 3.24 -13.74
CA PHE A 266 -7.87 4.12 -13.64
C PHE A 266 -7.14 3.97 -12.29
N CYS A 267 -5.87 3.55 -12.30
CA CYS A 267 -5.00 3.47 -11.12
C CYS A 267 -3.87 4.49 -11.20
N ARG A 268 -3.93 5.53 -10.37
CA ARG A 268 -2.89 6.58 -10.31
C ARG A 268 -2.01 6.41 -9.08
N LEU A 269 -0.78 6.01 -9.32
CA LEU A 269 0.28 5.77 -8.34
C LEU A 269 1.49 6.69 -8.58
N SER A 270 1.27 7.83 -9.23
CA SER A 270 2.31 8.83 -9.48
C SER A 270 2.88 9.38 -8.17
N HIS A 271 4.19 9.66 -8.11
CA HIS A 271 4.87 10.24 -6.94
C HIS A 271 4.73 9.44 -5.62
N CYS A 272 4.56 8.11 -5.71
CA CYS A 272 4.32 7.24 -4.55
C CYS A 272 5.60 6.65 -3.93
N ASN A 273 6.79 7.11 -4.37
CA ASN A 273 8.10 6.54 -3.99
C ASN A 273 8.17 5.03 -4.20
N LEU A 274 7.47 4.53 -5.23
CA LEU A 274 7.55 3.13 -5.63
C LEU A 274 8.93 2.83 -6.20
N ARG A 275 9.33 1.58 -6.05
CA ARG A 275 10.60 1.04 -6.54
C ARG A 275 10.33 -0.24 -7.31
N GLU A 276 11.40 -0.81 -7.84
CA GLU A 276 11.46 -2.07 -8.60
C GLU A 276 10.61 -3.23 -8.04
N ARG A 277 10.53 -3.38 -6.71
CA ARG A 277 9.73 -4.43 -6.04
C ARG A 277 8.23 -4.21 -6.16
N SER A 278 7.76 -2.97 -6.27
CA SER A 278 6.35 -2.64 -6.41
C SER A 278 5.78 -3.17 -7.72
N CYS A 279 6.57 -3.14 -8.81
CA CYS A 279 6.16 -3.69 -10.10
C CYS A 279 5.93 -5.21 -10.08
N GLU A 280 6.58 -5.93 -9.16
CA GLU A 280 6.36 -7.36 -8.95
C GLU A 280 4.95 -7.67 -8.44
N ALA A 281 4.39 -6.78 -7.62
CA ALA A 281 3.04 -6.90 -7.12
C ALA A 281 1.98 -6.46 -8.14
N LEU A 282 2.33 -5.52 -9.04
CA LEU A 282 1.43 -5.02 -10.09
C LEU A 282 1.32 -5.98 -11.28
N SER A 283 2.38 -6.72 -11.58
CA SER A 283 2.42 -7.64 -12.73
C SER A 283 1.29 -8.71 -12.70
N PRO A 284 1.02 -9.42 -11.58
CA PRO A 284 -0.13 -10.32 -11.48
C PRO A 284 -1.49 -9.63 -11.65
N VAL A 285 -1.60 -8.36 -11.28
CA VAL A 285 -2.85 -7.57 -11.41
C VAL A 285 -3.14 -7.27 -12.89
N LEU A 286 -2.11 -6.98 -13.68
CA LEU A 286 -2.23 -6.82 -15.13
C LEU A 286 -2.56 -8.14 -15.84
N SER A 287 -2.05 -9.26 -15.33
CA SER A 287 -2.25 -10.59 -15.93
C SER A 287 -3.57 -11.26 -15.58
N ALA A 288 -4.29 -10.76 -14.57
CA ALA A 288 -5.50 -11.39 -14.06
C ALA A 288 -6.66 -11.24 -15.07
N SER A 289 -7.37 -12.35 -15.35
CA SER A 289 -8.54 -12.34 -16.24
C SER A 289 -9.71 -11.50 -15.72
N SER A 290 -9.77 -11.25 -14.41
CA SER A 290 -10.74 -10.39 -13.76
C SER A 290 -10.33 -8.90 -13.74
N SER A 291 -9.18 -8.55 -14.30
CA SER A 291 -8.69 -7.18 -14.28
C SER A 291 -9.51 -6.29 -15.21
N SER A 292 -9.99 -5.17 -14.68
CA SER A 292 -10.70 -4.12 -15.41
C SER A 292 -9.87 -2.85 -15.57
N LEU A 293 -8.55 -2.93 -15.32
CA LEU A 293 -7.66 -1.78 -15.35
C LEU A 293 -7.36 -1.34 -16.80
N LEU A 294 -7.76 -0.12 -17.14
CA LEU A 294 -7.50 0.52 -18.43
C LEU A 294 -6.41 1.60 -18.35
N GLU A 295 -6.25 2.31 -17.25
CA GLU A 295 -5.17 3.29 -17.06
C GLU A 295 -4.31 2.96 -15.85
N LEU A 296 -3.00 3.01 -16.03
CA LEU A 296 -2.01 2.88 -14.97
C LEU A 296 -1.01 4.03 -15.08
N ASP A 297 -1.05 4.93 -14.10
CA ASP A 297 -0.08 6.01 -13.97
C ASP A 297 0.92 5.69 -12.86
N LEU A 298 2.15 5.41 -13.24
CA LEU A 298 3.28 5.12 -12.38
C LEU A 298 4.35 6.23 -12.43
N SER A 299 4.01 7.39 -12.99
CA SER A 299 4.96 8.48 -13.19
C SER A 299 5.67 8.90 -11.90
N ASP A 300 6.89 9.39 -12.01
CA ASP A 300 7.68 9.90 -10.87
C ASP A 300 7.96 8.88 -9.76
N ASN A 301 8.09 7.61 -10.14
CA ASN A 301 8.59 6.56 -9.27
C ASN A 301 9.92 6.03 -9.82
N ASP A 302 10.91 5.79 -8.96
CA ASP A 302 12.23 5.32 -9.38
C ASP A 302 12.20 3.81 -9.65
N LEU A 303 11.45 3.40 -10.67
CA LEU A 303 11.18 2.02 -11.04
C LEU A 303 12.36 1.36 -11.74
N ARG A 304 13.12 2.13 -12.54
CA ARG A 304 14.23 1.66 -13.38
C ARG A 304 13.82 0.55 -14.36
N ASP A 305 14.79 0.08 -15.14
CA ASP A 305 14.59 -1.01 -16.09
C ASP A 305 14.14 -2.30 -15.40
N SER A 306 14.69 -2.63 -14.21
CA SER A 306 14.29 -3.84 -13.48
C SER A 306 12.82 -3.82 -13.03
N GLY A 307 12.30 -2.66 -12.62
CA GLY A 307 10.87 -2.50 -12.34
C GLY A 307 10.02 -2.62 -13.60
N LEU A 308 10.43 -1.98 -14.70
CA LEU A 308 9.72 -2.06 -15.98
C LEU A 308 9.75 -3.50 -16.54
N ASN A 309 10.85 -4.23 -16.40
CA ASN A 309 10.98 -5.62 -16.83
C ASN A 309 9.96 -6.52 -16.11
N LYS A 310 9.75 -6.32 -14.80
CA LYS A 310 8.72 -7.06 -14.05
C LYS A 310 7.30 -6.69 -14.47
N LEU A 311 7.04 -5.40 -14.70
CA LEU A 311 5.74 -4.94 -15.20
C LEU A 311 5.46 -5.49 -16.60
N SER A 312 6.48 -5.58 -17.44
CA SER A 312 6.43 -6.12 -18.80
C SER A 312 5.93 -7.57 -18.83
N VAL A 313 6.26 -8.39 -17.82
CA VAL A 313 5.70 -9.75 -17.68
C VAL A 313 4.18 -9.72 -17.62
N GLY A 314 3.59 -8.72 -16.97
CA GLY A 314 2.15 -8.54 -16.87
C GLY A 314 1.52 -8.07 -18.18
N LEU A 315 2.19 -7.13 -18.86
CA LEU A 315 1.76 -6.61 -20.17
C LEU A 315 1.74 -7.68 -21.27
N LYS A 316 2.63 -8.68 -21.18
CA LYS A 316 2.66 -9.85 -22.08
C LYS A 316 1.43 -10.75 -21.96
N SER A 317 0.66 -10.64 -20.89
CA SER A 317 -0.51 -11.51 -20.69
C SER A 317 -1.64 -11.14 -21.66
N PRO A 318 -2.28 -12.12 -22.33
CA PRO A 318 -3.43 -11.87 -23.20
C PRO A 318 -4.65 -11.30 -22.45
N ASN A 319 -4.65 -11.39 -21.12
CA ASN A 319 -5.71 -10.81 -20.28
C ASN A 319 -5.49 -9.33 -19.97
N CYS A 320 -4.34 -8.75 -20.33
CA CYS A 320 -4.05 -7.35 -20.06
C CYS A 320 -4.92 -6.45 -20.94
N ARG A 321 -5.73 -5.59 -20.29
CA ARG A 321 -6.66 -4.66 -20.96
C ARG A 321 -6.21 -3.21 -20.90
N LEU A 322 -4.96 -2.97 -20.52
CA LEU A 322 -4.45 -1.62 -20.28
C LEU A 322 -4.45 -0.82 -21.59
N GLU A 323 -5.09 0.34 -21.59
CA GLU A 323 -5.16 1.29 -22.70
C GLU A 323 -4.17 2.45 -22.51
N ILE A 324 -3.89 2.84 -21.27
CA ILE A 324 -3.02 3.98 -20.94
C ILE A 324 -1.98 3.54 -19.91
N LEU A 325 -0.71 3.75 -20.25
CA LEU A 325 0.42 3.51 -19.35
C LEU A 325 1.29 4.76 -19.28
N ARG A 326 1.37 5.36 -18.09
CA ARG A 326 2.26 6.50 -17.84
C ARG A 326 3.42 6.09 -16.95
N LEU A 327 4.62 6.23 -17.48
CA LEU A 327 5.90 5.90 -16.86
C LEU A 327 6.84 7.11 -16.91
N SER A 328 6.28 8.32 -16.94
CA SER A 328 7.06 9.54 -17.05
C SER A 328 7.99 9.68 -15.84
N GLY A 329 9.28 9.95 -16.05
CA GLY A 329 10.22 10.17 -14.96
C GLY A 329 10.50 8.91 -14.14
N CYS A 330 10.54 7.72 -14.74
CA CYS A 330 10.73 6.44 -14.05
C CYS A 330 12.16 5.88 -14.06
N LEU A 331 13.14 6.65 -14.56
CA LEU A 331 14.55 6.24 -14.73
C LEU A 331 14.73 5.07 -15.70
N ILE A 332 13.90 5.01 -16.74
CA ILE A 332 13.93 3.95 -17.75
C ILE A 332 15.00 4.27 -18.79
N THR A 333 15.76 3.25 -19.19
CA THR A 333 16.79 3.32 -20.24
C THR A 333 16.36 2.58 -21.50
N ALA A 334 17.26 2.53 -22.50
CA ALA A 334 17.10 1.69 -23.69
C ALA A 334 16.79 0.21 -23.36
N GLU A 335 17.37 -0.33 -22.27
CA GLU A 335 17.14 -1.73 -21.87
C GLU A 335 15.68 -1.96 -21.49
N GLY A 336 15.11 -1.11 -20.64
CA GLY A 336 13.71 -1.20 -20.27
C GLY A 336 12.77 -0.96 -21.45
N CYS A 337 13.13 -0.05 -22.36
CA CYS A 337 12.37 0.20 -23.59
C CYS A 337 12.33 -1.04 -24.50
N SER A 338 13.44 -1.77 -24.62
CA SER A 338 13.51 -3.03 -25.37
C SER A 338 12.57 -4.10 -24.80
N SER A 339 12.59 -4.28 -23.48
CA SER A 339 11.68 -5.21 -22.80
C SER A 339 10.21 -4.83 -22.97
N LEU A 340 9.90 -3.54 -22.88
CA LEU A 340 8.56 -3.02 -23.09
C LEU A 340 8.09 -3.22 -24.54
N ALA A 341 8.92 -2.86 -25.52
CA ALA A 341 8.61 -3.06 -26.94
C ALA A 341 8.38 -4.55 -27.26
N SER A 342 9.20 -5.45 -26.70
CA SER A 342 8.99 -6.90 -26.79
C SER A 342 7.66 -7.34 -26.18
N ALA A 343 7.27 -6.75 -25.04
CA ALA A 343 5.99 -7.07 -24.41
C ALA A 343 4.80 -6.64 -25.27
N LEU A 344 4.84 -5.42 -25.79
CA LEU A 344 3.78 -4.85 -26.65
C LEU A 344 3.62 -5.61 -27.98
N ARG A 345 4.70 -6.19 -28.53
CA ARG A 345 4.60 -7.04 -29.74
C ARG A 345 4.09 -8.45 -29.47
N SER A 346 4.38 -9.00 -28.29
CA SER A 346 4.05 -10.40 -27.97
C SER A 346 2.57 -10.65 -27.67
N ASN A 347 1.85 -9.60 -27.31
CA ASN A 347 0.41 -9.58 -27.15
C ASN A 347 -0.04 -8.29 -27.83
N PRO A 348 -0.84 -8.30 -28.91
CA PRO A 348 -1.36 -7.08 -29.52
C PRO A 348 -2.18 -6.32 -28.47
N THR A 349 -1.50 -5.49 -27.70
CA THR A 349 -2.07 -4.88 -26.50
C THR A 349 -3.14 -3.88 -26.93
N HIS A 350 -4.15 -3.70 -26.09
CA HIS A 350 -5.11 -2.59 -26.20
C HIS A 350 -4.49 -1.21 -25.86
N LEU A 351 -3.16 -1.15 -25.69
CA LEU A 351 -2.46 0.04 -25.25
C LEU A 351 -2.45 1.11 -26.35
N LYS A 352 -3.16 2.21 -26.09
CA LYS A 352 -3.31 3.37 -26.98
C LYS A 352 -2.36 4.51 -26.64
N GLU A 353 -2.09 4.73 -25.34
CA GLU A 353 -1.19 5.79 -24.88
C GLU A 353 -0.06 5.23 -24.02
N LEU A 354 1.18 5.55 -24.42
CA LEU A 354 2.39 5.29 -23.65
C LEU A 354 3.14 6.61 -23.42
N ASP A 355 3.23 7.01 -22.15
CA ASP A 355 4.04 8.17 -21.76
C ASP A 355 5.34 7.72 -21.09
N LEU A 356 6.46 7.98 -21.76
CA LEU A 356 7.82 7.75 -21.28
C LEU A 356 8.64 9.05 -21.17
N SER A 357 7.97 10.21 -21.17
CA SER A 357 8.61 11.52 -21.04
C SER A 357 9.49 11.59 -19.78
N PHE A 358 10.56 12.38 -19.81
CA PHE A 358 11.52 12.50 -18.70
C PHE A 358 12.24 11.19 -18.32
N ASN A 359 12.48 10.28 -19.27
CA ASN A 359 13.35 9.11 -19.10
C ASN A 359 14.62 9.23 -19.95
N HIS A 360 15.36 8.13 -20.14
CA HIS A 360 16.51 8.08 -21.04
C HIS A 360 16.43 6.86 -21.98
N PRO A 361 15.42 6.78 -22.87
CA PRO A 361 15.29 5.69 -23.83
C PRO A 361 16.52 5.54 -24.75
N GLY A 362 17.29 6.62 -24.96
CA GLY A 362 18.38 6.66 -25.93
C GLY A 362 17.87 6.50 -27.36
N ASP A 363 18.79 6.54 -28.34
CA ASP A 363 18.42 6.41 -29.75
C ASP A 363 17.84 5.02 -30.05
N ASP A 364 18.45 3.97 -29.48
CA ASP A 364 18.02 2.58 -29.66
C ASP A 364 16.62 2.33 -29.09
N GLY A 365 16.36 2.74 -27.84
CA GLY A 365 15.04 2.57 -27.23
C GLY A 365 13.97 3.41 -27.93
N THR A 366 14.31 4.62 -28.36
CA THR A 366 13.40 5.48 -29.14
C THR A 366 13.03 4.83 -30.47
N LYS A 367 14.01 4.27 -31.18
CA LYS A 367 13.79 3.55 -32.45
C LYS A 367 12.90 2.32 -32.25
N GLN A 368 13.15 1.54 -31.19
CA GLN A 368 12.35 0.36 -30.88
C GLN A 368 10.89 0.69 -30.57
N LEU A 369 10.64 1.74 -29.79
CA LEU A 369 9.28 2.19 -29.44
C LEU A 369 8.58 2.87 -30.62
N SER A 370 9.31 3.61 -31.46
CA SER A 370 8.74 4.19 -32.69
C SER A 370 8.29 3.10 -33.66
N ALA A 371 9.05 2.02 -33.79
CA ALA A 371 8.66 0.87 -34.60
C ALA A 371 7.44 0.11 -34.02
N VAL A 372 7.11 0.28 -32.74
CA VAL A 372 5.86 -0.24 -32.13
C VAL A 372 4.68 0.66 -32.49
N LEU A 373 4.88 1.99 -32.54
CA LEU A 373 3.86 2.96 -32.95
C LEU A 373 3.50 2.84 -34.44
N GLU A 374 4.47 2.51 -35.30
CA GLU A 374 4.26 2.33 -36.74
C GLU A 374 3.63 0.97 -37.13
N ASP A 375 3.52 0.05 -36.18
CA ASP A 375 3.03 -1.31 -36.44
C ASP A 375 1.50 -1.33 -36.53
N PRO A 376 0.90 -1.64 -37.70
CA PRO A 376 -0.55 -1.58 -37.89
C PRO A 376 -1.31 -2.67 -37.13
N GLU A 377 -0.63 -3.71 -36.65
CA GLU A 377 -1.24 -4.75 -35.83
C GLU A 377 -1.35 -4.35 -34.34
N LEU A 378 -0.72 -3.23 -33.95
CA LEU A 378 -0.73 -2.70 -32.59
C LEU A 378 -1.65 -1.49 -32.49
N SER A 379 -2.22 -1.27 -31.30
CA SER A 379 -3.20 -0.19 -31.07
C SER A 379 -2.61 1.10 -30.50
N LEU A 380 -1.26 1.22 -30.47
CA LEU A 380 -0.59 2.38 -29.91
C LEU A 380 -0.81 3.58 -30.84
N GLU A 381 -1.45 4.63 -30.32
CA GLU A 381 -1.75 5.86 -31.05
C GLU A 381 -0.85 7.01 -30.60
N VAL A 382 -0.50 7.04 -29.32
CA VAL A 382 0.23 8.13 -28.68
C VAL A 382 1.46 7.59 -27.96
N LEU A 383 2.64 8.00 -28.42
CA LEU A 383 3.91 7.80 -27.74
C LEU A 383 4.49 9.15 -27.33
N ARG A 384 4.69 9.38 -26.03
CA ARG A 384 5.33 10.61 -25.52
C ARG A 384 6.74 10.32 -25.02
N LEU A 385 7.71 11.03 -25.58
CA LEU A 385 9.14 10.95 -25.24
C LEU A 385 9.73 12.32 -24.92
N ASP A 386 8.89 13.25 -24.46
CA ASP A 386 9.30 14.63 -24.22
C ASP A 386 10.36 14.72 -23.11
N HIS A 387 11.30 15.66 -23.27
CA HIS A 387 12.32 15.98 -22.25
C HIS A 387 13.18 14.79 -21.78
N CYS A 388 13.41 13.80 -22.65
CA CYS A 388 14.29 12.66 -22.39
C CYS A 388 15.78 13.04 -22.45
N GLY A 389 16.60 12.35 -21.67
CA GLY A 389 18.04 12.61 -21.62
C GLY A 389 18.75 11.90 -20.47
N LYS A 390 20.08 11.79 -20.56
CA LYS A 390 20.90 11.06 -19.57
C LYS A 390 20.82 11.71 -18.19
N GLU A 391 20.59 13.02 -18.13
CA GLU A 391 20.38 13.80 -16.91
C GLU A 391 19.15 13.35 -16.11
N ARG A 392 18.19 12.66 -16.76
CA ARG A 392 16.99 12.11 -16.12
C ARG A 392 17.27 10.86 -15.29
N LEU A 393 18.47 10.27 -15.37
CA LEU A 393 18.86 9.08 -14.58
C LEU A 393 19.24 9.38 -13.12
N LYS A 394 19.04 10.62 -12.65
CA LYS A 394 19.18 10.98 -11.24
C LYS A 394 17.92 10.56 -10.46
N SER A 395 18.08 10.04 -9.25
CA SER A 395 16.93 9.64 -8.41
C SER A 395 16.13 10.85 -7.89
N GLY A 396 14.83 10.66 -7.70
CA GLY A 396 13.93 11.66 -7.11
C GLY A 396 13.86 12.96 -7.92
N VAL A 397 13.57 14.08 -7.25
CA VAL A 397 13.36 15.38 -7.93
C VAL A 397 14.59 15.93 -8.66
N LYS A 398 15.80 15.44 -8.33
CA LYS A 398 17.05 15.85 -8.99
C LYS A 398 17.07 15.54 -10.49
N LYS A 399 16.22 14.61 -10.97
CA LYS A 399 16.04 14.31 -12.40
C LYS A 399 15.50 15.49 -13.19
N TYR A 400 14.84 16.45 -12.53
CA TYR A 400 14.25 17.63 -13.15
C TYR A 400 15.17 18.85 -13.14
N HIS A 401 16.48 18.65 -12.98
CA HIS A 401 17.43 19.75 -12.91
C HIS A 401 17.30 20.69 -14.12
N CYS A 402 17.20 21.99 -13.84
CA CYS A 402 17.19 23.06 -14.81
C CYS A 402 18.37 23.99 -14.56
N GLU A 403 19.01 24.42 -15.64
CA GLU A 403 19.96 25.52 -15.56
C GLU A 403 19.20 26.85 -15.65
N LEU A 404 19.37 27.68 -14.61
CA LEU A 404 18.73 28.99 -14.54
C LEU A 404 19.63 30.07 -15.14
N SER A 405 19.00 31.04 -15.82
CA SER A 405 19.65 32.21 -16.41
C SER A 405 19.04 33.48 -15.82
N VAL A 406 19.87 34.38 -15.29
CA VAL A 406 19.40 35.65 -14.72
C VAL A 406 18.99 36.61 -15.84
N ASP A 407 17.82 37.23 -15.70
CA ASP A 407 17.39 38.30 -16.60
C ASP A 407 17.91 39.65 -16.08
N THR A 408 19.01 40.12 -16.66
CA THR A 408 19.68 41.38 -16.29
C THR A 408 18.79 42.63 -16.47
N ASN A 409 17.72 42.55 -17.27
CA ASN A 409 16.75 43.62 -17.42
C ASN A 409 15.85 43.79 -16.19
N THR A 410 15.75 42.77 -15.34
CA THR A 410 14.95 42.80 -14.12
C THR A 410 15.75 43.18 -12.88
N VAL A 411 17.09 43.04 -12.94
CA VAL A 411 18.00 43.13 -11.78
C VAL A 411 18.01 44.54 -11.18
N HIS A 412 17.75 44.65 -9.89
CA HIS A 412 17.91 45.90 -9.15
C HIS A 412 19.37 46.39 -9.12
N ARG A 413 19.60 47.71 -9.15
CA ARG A 413 20.94 48.32 -9.27
C ARG A 413 21.90 48.01 -8.12
N LEU A 414 21.38 47.74 -6.92
CA LEU A 414 22.17 47.29 -5.77
C LEU A 414 22.56 45.81 -5.80
N ILE A 415 22.24 45.07 -6.88
CA ILE A 415 22.65 43.67 -7.03
C ILE A 415 23.70 43.58 -8.13
N GLN A 416 24.87 43.04 -7.81
CA GLN A 416 25.86 42.68 -8.81
C GLN A 416 25.72 41.21 -9.19
N VAL A 417 25.55 40.96 -10.48
CA VAL A 417 25.53 39.61 -11.05
C VAL A 417 26.89 39.30 -11.68
N SER A 418 27.55 38.21 -11.25
CA SER A 418 28.79 37.71 -11.85
C SER A 418 28.62 36.29 -12.39
N ASN A 419 29.17 36.05 -13.59
CA ASN A 419 29.12 34.77 -14.31
C ASN A 419 27.69 34.22 -14.51
N ASN A 420 26.67 35.07 -14.50
CA ASN A 420 25.25 34.71 -14.58
C ASN A 420 24.77 33.71 -13.50
N ARG A 421 25.53 33.52 -12.42
CA ARG A 421 25.29 32.51 -11.39
C ARG A 421 25.42 33.01 -9.96
N VAL A 422 26.23 34.05 -9.73
CA VAL A 422 26.41 34.65 -8.40
C VAL A 422 25.73 36.01 -8.40
N MET A 423 24.80 36.21 -7.47
CA MET A 423 24.08 37.46 -7.27
C MET A 423 24.36 37.96 -5.86
N ARG A 424 24.99 39.13 -5.74
CA ARG A 424 25.42 39.71 -4.45
C ARG A 424 24.94 41.13 -4.28
N THR A 425 24.63 41.53 -3.07
CA THR A 425 24.29 42.92 -2.76
C THR A 425 25.53 43.79 -2.66
N VAL A 426 25.49 44.99 -3.24
CA VAL A 426 26.61 45.94 -3.27
C VAL A 426 26.16 47.34 -2.87
N ALA A 427 27.09 48.16 -2.36
CA ALA A 427 26.80 49.53 -1.90
C ALA A 427 26.71 50.59 -2.98
N LYS A 428 27.19 50.28 -4.19
CA LYS A 428 27.16 51.20 -5.33
C LYS A 428 26.25 50.64 -6.41
N ASP A 429 25.44 51.52 -6.98
CA ASP A 429 24.61 51.19 -8.12
C ASP A 429 25.44 50.61 -9.26
N GLN A 430 25.02 49.45 -9.72
CA GLN A 430 25.55 48.83 -10.92
C GLN A 430 25.01 49.54 -12.16
N PRO A 431 25.82 49.69 -13.22
CA PRO A 431 25.49 50.50 -14.39
C PRO A 431 24.51 49.78 -15.35
N TYR A 432 23.40 49.25 -14.83
CA TYR A 432 22.37 48.63 -15.65
C TYR A 432 21.49 49.69 -16.33
N PRO A 433 21.19 49.55 -17.63
CA PRO A 433 20.32 50.48 -18.36
C PRO A 433 18.91 50.58 -17.76
N ASP A 434 18.23 51.71 -17.92
CA ASP A 434 16.82 51.82 -17.56
C ASP A 434 15.98 50.80 -18.35
N HIS A 435 15.06 50.13 -17.66
CA HIS A 435 14.20 49.12 -18.28
C HIS A 435 12.89 48.96 -17.49
N PRO A 436 11.71 48.86 -18.15
CA PRO A 436 10.41 48.81 -17.46
C PRO A 436 10.19 47.55 -16.59
N GLU A 437 10.92 46.47 -16.85
CA GLU A 437 10.88 45.26 -16.02
C GLU A 437 11.84 45.30 -14.82
N ARG A 438 12.64 46.36 -14.67
CA ARG A 438 13.66 46.47 -13.63
C ARG A 438 12.99 46.73 -12.27
N PHE A 439 13.40 45.98 -11.25
CA PHE A 439 13.03 46.35 -9.89
C PHE A 439 13.81 47.61 -9.48
N GLU A 440 13.09 48.68 -9.13
CA GLU A 440 13.70 49.98 -8.77
C GLU A 440 13.80 50.22 -7.26
N ASP A 441 12.78 49.82 -6.49
CA ASP A 441 12.73 50.07 -5.05
C ASP A 441 13.17 48.88 -4.19
N CYS A 442 13.04 47.68 -4.74
CA CYS A 442 13.25 46.43 -4.03
C CYS A 442 14.44 45.70 -4.63
N PRO A 443 15.51 45.39 -3.87
CA PRO A 443 16.65 44.60 -4.33
C PRO A 443 16.24 43.16 -4.65
N GLN A 444 15.72 42.97 -5.86
CA GLN A 444 15.19 41.73 -6.39
C GLN A 444 15.57 41.56 -7.87
N LEU A 445 15.40 40.34 -8.36
CA LEU A 445 15.54 39.98 -9.77
C LEU A 445 14.69 38.75 -10.10
N LEU A 446 14.44 38.56 -11.39
CA LEU A 446 13.91 37.31 -11.96
C LEU A 446 14.94 36.66 -12.89
N CYS A 447 14.81 35.35 -13.04
CA CYS A 447 15.41 34.59 -14.12
C CYS A 447 14.55 34.68 -15.39
N SER A 448 15.17 34.46 -16.54
CA SER A 448 14.49 34.44 -17.85
C SER A 448 13.73 33.14 -18.13
N ASN A 449 13.99 32.08 -17.35
CA ASN A 449 13.36 30.77 -17.51
C ASN A 449 11.86 30.81 -17.19
N SER A 450 11.03 30.59 -18.22
CA SER A 450 9.59 30.38 -18.09
C SER A 450 9.30 28.93 -17.69
N LEU A 451 8.78 28.73 -16.48
CA LEU A 451 8.46 27.41 -15.93
C LEU A 451 6.99 27.08 -16.14
N THR A 452 6.72 26.18 -17.08
CA THR A 452 5.39 25.60 -17.36
C THR A 452 5.35 24.08 -17.17
N GLY A 453 6.50 23.46 -16.88
CA GLY A 453 6.66 22.02 -16.65
C GLY A 453 7.19 21.69 -15.25
N ARG A 454 8.02 20.64 -15.18
CA ARG A 454 8.73 20.26 -13.96
C ARG A 454 10.14 20.82 -13.97
N CYS A 455 10.54 21.47 -12.89
CA CYS A 455 11.84 22.11 -12.82
C CYS A 455 12.41 22.07 -11.41
N TYR A 456 13.68 21.70 -11.30
CA TYR A 456 14.43 21.61 -10.05
C TYR A 456 15.72 22.41 -10.17
N TRP A 457 16.06 23.19 -9.15
CA TRP A 457 17.36 23.84 -9.05
C TRP A 457 17.81 23.97 -7.60
N GLU A 458 19.11 24.11 -7.42
CA GLU A 458 19.74 24.23 -6.10
C GLU A 458 20.46 25.58 -6.01
N VAL A 459 20.41 26.18 -4.83
CA VAL A 459 21.08 27.45 -4.56
C VAL A 459 21.78 27.41 -3.22
N GLU A 460 22.98 27.97 -3.21
CA GLU A 460 23.70 28.33 -1.99
C GLU A 460 23.43 29.80 -1.67
N TRP A 461 23.39 30.14 -0.39
CA TRP A 461 23.03 31.49 0.02
C TRP A 461 23.75 31.94 1.29
N THR A 462 23.87 33.25 1.47
CA THR A 462 24.35 33.88 2.70
C THR A 462 23.54 35.13 3.03
N GLY A 463 23.42 35.44 4.32
CA GLY A 463 22.67 36.58 4.82
C GLY A 463 21.16 36.34 4.78
N ARG A 464 20.38 37.38 4.44
CA ARG A 464 18.91 37.33 4.43
C ARG A 464 18.38 37.43 3.01
N VAL A 465 18.01 36.30 2.43
CA VAL A 465 17.63 36.18 1.01
C VAL A 465 16.24 35.55 0.83
N TYR A 466 15.55 35.97 -0.23
CA TYR A 466 14.27 35.43 -0.67
C TYR A 466 14.50 34.59 -1.90
N ILE A 467 14.19 33.30 -1.83
CA ILE A 467 14.26 32.38 -2.97
C ILE A 467 12.83 32.07 -3.37
N SER A 468 12.46 32.50 -4.58
CA SER A 468 11.06 32.64 -4.96
C SER A 468 10.77 32.09 -6.35
N VAL A 469 9.50 31.84 -6.59
CA VAL A 469 8.93 31.80 -7.93
C VAL A 469 7.81 32.82 -8.01
N ALA A 470 7.68 33.49 -9.15
CA ALA A 470 6.68 34.53 -9.31
C ALA A 470 6.13 34.58 -10.74
N TYR A 471 4.93 35.13 -10.88
CA TYR A 471 4.46 35.57 -12.19
C TYR A 471 5.26 36.79 -12.65
N LYS A 472 5.41 36.92 -13.97
CA LYS A 472 6.13 38.05 -14.57
C LYS A 472 5.49 39.41 -14.21
N LYS A 473 4.18 39.45 -14.03
CA LYS A 473 3.40 40.65 -13.68
C LYS A 473 3.62 41.21 -12.27
N ILE A 474 4.53 40.64 -11.48
CA ILE A 474 4.88 41.19 -10.17
C ILE A 474 5.28 42.66 -10.30
N ARG A 475 4.84 43.48 -9.34
CA ARG A 475 5.07 44.93 -9.36
C ARG A 475 6.57 45.25 -9.27
N ARG A 476 7.06 46.08 -10.20
CA ARG A 476 8.48 46.46 -10.31
C ARG A 476 8.83 47.80 -9.65
N HIS A 477 7.85 48.70 -9.58
CA HIS A 477 7.99 50.09 -9.18
C HIS A 477 7.06 50.45 -8.02
N GLY A 478 7.49 51.38 -7.18
CA GLY A 478 6.80 51.84 -5.99
C GLY A 478 7.19 51.06 -4.74
N SER A 479 7.42 51.79 -3.65
CA SER A 479 7.80 51.32 -2.31
C SER A 479 6.72 50.54 -1.55
N SER A 480 5.70 50.03 -2.26
CA SER A 480 4.66 49.20 -1.67
C SER A 480 5.24 47.86 -1.22
N LEU A 481 4.74 47.37 -0.08
CA LEU A 481 5.05 46.01 0.39
C LEU A 481 4.70 44.94 -0.65
N GLN A 482 3.72 45.20 -1.52
CA GLN A 482 3.29 44.30 -2.60
C GLN A 482 4.35 44.09 -3.70
N SER A 483 5.38 44.95 -3.79
CA SER A 483 6.49 44.78 -4.72
C SER A 483 7.48 43.70 -4.26
N TRP A 484 7.45 43.31 -2.99
CA TRP A 484 8.34 42.29 -2.43
C TRP A 484 7.83 40.86 -2.66
N PHE A 485 8.75 39.95 -2.97
CA PHE A 485 8.51 38.52 -3.04
C PHE A 485 7.88 37.99 -1.74
N GLY A 486 6.81 37.21 -1.89
CA GLY A 486 6.04 36.61 -0.80
C GLY A 486 5.04 37.56 -0.13
N ARG A 487 5.07 38.86 -0.42
CA ARG A 487 4.13 39.86 0.13
C ARG A 487 3.01 40.24 -0.84
N ASN A 488 2.75 39.39 -1.82
CA ASN A 488 1.72 39.53 -2.83
C ASN A 488 1.17 38.15 -3.26
N GLN A 489 0.10 38.16 -4.04
CA GLN A 489 -0.54 36.95 -4.58
C GLN A 489 0.18 36.37 -5.81
N HIS A 490 1.25 37.01 -6.28
CA HIS A 490 1.94 36.68 -7.52
C HIS A 490 3.28 36.00 -7.28
N SER A 491 3.65 35.72 -6.03
CA SER A 491 4.92 35.10 -5.67
C SER A 491 4.80 34.15 -4.49
N TRP A 492 5.61 33.10 -4.54
CA TRP A 492 5.76 32.08 -3.51
C TRP A 492 7.22 31.99 -3.13
N SER A 493 7.51 32.22 -1.85
CA SER A 493 8.88 32.54 -1.43
C SER A 493 9.30 31.79 -0.19
N LEU A 494 10.56 31.38 -0.18
CA LEU A 494 11.30 30.96 0.99
C LEU A 494 12.25 32.09 1.40
N LEU A 495 12.03 32.66 2.58
CA LEU A 495 12.99 33.53 3.24
C LEU A 495 14.00 32.67 4.00
N CYS A 496 15.25 32.77 3.58
CA CYS A 496 16.41 32.19 4.24
C CYS A 496 17.12 33.26 5.07
N SER A 497 17.49 32.92 6.30
CA SER A 497 18.26 33.79 7.18
C SER A 497 19.10 32.98 8.16
N ASP A 498 20.08 33.61 8.81
CA ASP A 498 20.88 32.96 9.86
C ASP A 498 20.04 32.42 11.03
N ARG A 499 18.80 32.92 11.19
CA ARG A 499 17.88 32.49 12.26
C ARG A 499 17.03 31.29 11.88
N GLY A 500 17.02 30.88 10.60
CA GLY A 500 16.15 29.83 10.09
C GLY A 500 15.41 30.21 8.81
N TYR A 501 14.40 29.40 8.51
CA TYR A 501 13.57 29.53 7.31
C TYR A 501 12.17 30.03 7.64
N SER A 502 11.62 30.86 6.76
CA SER A 502 10.21 31.23 6.76
C SER A 502 9.66 31.15 5.35
N VAL A 503 8.42 30.70 5.19
CA VAL A 503 7.72 30.74 3.90
C VAL A 503 6.77 31.91 3.86
N LEU A 504 6.71 32.59 2.72
CA LEU A 504 5.92 33.79 2.52
C LEU A 504 5.07 33.68 1.25
N HIS A 505 3.80 34.03 1.39
CA HIS A 505 2.86 34.20 0.29
C HIS A 505 1.71 35.11 0.73
N ASP A 506 1.32 36.08 -0.11
CA ASP A 506 0.20 36.99 0.17
C ASP A 506 0.28 37.67 1.56
N ASP A 507 1.47 38.15 1.90
CA ASP A 507 1.80 38.81 3.19
C ASP A 507 1.68 37.91 4.43
N LYS A 508 1.36 36.63 4.24
CA LYS A 508 1.37 35.61 5.29
C LYS A 508 2.75 35.01 5.37
N SER A 509 3.30 34.96 6.59
CA SER A 509 4.60 34.37 6.87
C SER A 509 4.45 33.24 7.88
N VAL A 510 5.01 32.08 7.58
CA VAL A 510 5.08 30.93 8.50
C VAL A 510 6.55 30.59 8.74
N ALA A 511 6.99 30.68 9.99
CA ALA A 511 8.32 30.22 10.39
C ALA A 511 8.35 28.69 10.46
N LEU A 512 9.37 28.05 9.88
CA LEU A 512 9.44 26.59 9.75
C LEU A 512 10.38 25.96 10.78
N LEU A 513 11.68 26.26 10.69
CA LEU A 513 12.74 25.64 11.49
C LEU A 513 13.85 26.64 11.81
N THR A 514 14.45 26.51 12.99
CA THR A 514 15.69 27.18 13.40
C THR A 514 16.90 26.43 12.83
N LEU A 515 17.82 27.16 12.22
CA LEU A 515 19.09 26.63 11.72
C LEU A 515 20.10 26.49 12.86
N SER A 516 20.91 25.42 12.85
CA SER A 516 22.16 25.38 13.63
C SER A 516 23.23 26.21 12.91
N SER A 517 24.17 26.80 13.64
CA SER A 517 25.30 27.53 13.06
C SER A 517 26.20 26.66 12.16
N THR A 518 26.12 25.34 12.30
CA THR A 518 26.86 24.34 11.53
C THR A 518 26.12 23.84 10.29
N ASP A 519 24.87 24.26 10.07
CA ASP A 519 24.07 23.75 8.96
C ASP A 519 24.52 24.35 7.62
N PRO A 520 24.66 23.55 6.55
CA PRO A 520 25.00 24.04 5.23
C PRO A 520 23.89 24.94 4.68
N ARG A 521 24.30 26.08 4.09
CA ARG A 521 23.40 27.13 3.59
C ARG A 521 23.00 26.87 2.15
N ARG A 522 22.37 25.71 1.93
CA ARG A 522 21.95 25.26 0.59
C ARG A 522 20.51 24.81 0.62
N VAL A 523 19.74 25.27 -0.36
CA VAL A 523 18.33 24.89 -0.52
C VAL A 523 18.05 24.49 -1.95
N ALA A 524 17.02 23.67 -2.12
CA ALA A 524 16.52 23.25 -3.41
C ALA A 524 15.10 23.75 -3.60
N VAL A 525 14.75 24.08 -4.83
CA VAL A 525 13.38 24.40 -5.24
C VAL A 525 12.96 23.39 -6.30
N TYR A 526 11.77 22.82 -6.13
CA TYR A 526 11.13 21.96 -7.12
C TYR A 526 9.76 22.52 -7.47
N VAL A 527 9.59 22.90 -8.73
CA VAL A 527 8.33 23.33 -9.31
C VAL A 527 7.75 22.17 -10.10
N ASN A 528 6.53 21.75 -9.77
CA ASN A 528 5.73 20.85 -10.58
C ASN A 528 4.50 21.61 -11.03
N TYR A 529 4.66 22.35 -12.14
CA TYR A 529 3.64 23.27 -12.65
C TYR A 529 2.32 22.56 -12.98
N PRO A 530 2.30 21.40 -13.68
CA PRO A 530 1.04 20.69 -13.96
C PRO A 530 0.30 20.24 -12.70
N ALA A 531 1.05 19.89 -11.64
CA ALA A 531 0.46 19.51 -10.35
C ALA A 531 0.14 20.71 -9.45
N GLY A 532 0.48 21.94 -9.86
CA GLY A 532 0.22 23.13 -9.07
C GLY A 532 1.05 23.21 -7.79
N THR A 533 2.31 22.74 -7.79
CA THR A 533 3.13 22.72 -6.57
C THR A 533 4.49 23.38 -6.72
N VAL A 534 4.92 24.04 -5.64
CA VAL A 534 6.28 24.58 -5.45
C VAL A 534 6.78 24.08 -4.11
N THR A 535 7.82 23.24 -4.13
CA THR A 535 8.39 22.64 -2.95
C THR A 535 9.78 23.17 -2.69
N PHE A 536 10.04 23.51 -1.42
CA PHE A 536 11.33 23.94 -0.92
C PHE A 536 11.96 22.82 -0.08
N TYR A 537 13.25 22.59 -0.27
CA TYR A 537 14.04 21.63 0.48
C TYR A 537 15.28 22.30 1.05
N ARG A 538 15.72 21.87 2.23
CA ARG A 538 17.08 22.11 2.73
C ARG A 538 17.97 20.96 2.26
N ILE A 539 19.19 21.28 1.84
CA ILE A 539 20.21 20.30 1.47
C ILE A 539 21.24 20.24 2.60
N THR A 540 21.46 19.05 3.18
CA THR A 540 22.48 18.85 4.23
C THR A 540 23.73 18.20 3.66
N THR A 541 23.82 16.88 3.71
CA THR A 541 24.88 16.04 3.11
C THR A 541 24.34 15.39 1.83
N ASP A 542 23.94 16.22 0.86
CA ASP A 542 23.25 15.83 -0.39
C ASP A 542 21.86 15.18 -0.25
N THR A 543 21.35 15.09 0.96
CA THR A 543 19.98 14.66 1.24
C THR A 543 19.02 15.85 1.21
N LEU A 544 17.88 15.66 0.55
CA LEU A 544 16.82 16.64 0.50
C LEU A 544 15.91 16.49 1.72
N VAL A 545 15.96 17.46 2.61
CA VAL A 545 15.05 17.58 3.74
C VAL A 545 13.92 18.52 3.33
N HIS A 546 12.70 18.00 3.24
CA HIS A 546 11.52 18.81 2.93
C HIS A 546 11.35 19.95 3.94
N LEU A 547 11.16 21.17 3.44
CA LEU A 547 10.83 22.34 4.27
C LEU A 547 9.35 22.65 4.16
N TYR A 548 8.86 22.85 2.93
CA TYR A 548 7.48 23.27 2.70
C TYR A 548 7.05 23.05 1.25
N THR A 549 5.76 22.82 1.03
CA THR A 549 5.17 22.75 -0.31
C THR A 549 3.97 23.70 -0.39
N PHE A 550 4.05 24.68 -1.29
CA PHE A 550 2.87 25.40 -1.73
C PHE A 550 2.07 24.53 -2.70
N LYS A 551 0.75 24.52 -2.53
CA LYS A 551 -0.20 23.93 -3.48
C LYS A 551 -1.15 25.03 -3.93
N THR A 552 -1.24 25.24 -5.23
CA THR A 552 -2.02 26.32 -5.84
C THR A 552 -2.27 26.02 -7.30
N THR A 553 -3.23 26.72 -7.92
CA THR A 553 -3.44 26.64 -9.36
C THR A 553 -2.68 27.78 -10.02
N PHE A 554 -1.66 27.44 -10.82
CA PHE A 554 -0.94 28.45 -11.59
C PHE A 554 -1.79 28.88 -12.80
N THR A 555 -1.83 30.19 -13.03
CA THR A 555 -2.65 30.80 -14.10
C THR A 555 -1.79 31.36 -15.23
N GLU A 556 -0.50 31.54 -14.97
CA GLU A 556 0.50 32.08 -15.89
C GLU A 556 1.82 31.34 -15.68
N PRO A 557 2.78 31.40 -16.62
CA PRO A 557 4.10 30.84 -16.41
C PRO A 557 4.81 31.45 -15.19
N LEU A 558 5.56 30.61 -14.47
CA LEU A 558 6.34 31.04 -13.31
C LEU A 558 7.78 31.34 -13.71
N PHE A 559 8.39 32.31 -13.04
CA PHE A 559 9.79 32.69 -13.20
C PHE A 559 10.49 32.58 -11.85
N PRO A 560 11.65 31.89 -11.76
CA PRO A 560 12.48 31.92 -10.57
C PRO A 560 12.90 33.35 -10.25
N GLY A 561 12.96 33.69 -8.97
CA GLY A 561 13.30 35.02 -8.50
C GLY A 561 14.09 35.00 -7.22
N PHE A 562 14.97 36.00 -7.07
CA PHE A 562 15.83 36.16 -5.91
C PHE A 562 15.71 37.58 -5.36
N GLY A 563 15.51 37.71 -4.06
CA GLY A 563 15.42 38.98 -3.36
C GLY A 563 16.39 39.06 -2.18
N PHE A 564 16.77 40.26 -1.77
CA PHE A 564 17.77 40.48 -0.73
C PHE A 564 17.27 41.50 0.30
N SER A 565 17.28 41.18 1.60
CA SER A 565 16.80 42.13 2.62
C SER A 565 17.89 43.12 3.02
N LEU A 566 17.61 44.42 2.94
CA LEU A 566 18.50 45.51 3.38
C LEU A 566 18.15 46.03 4.78
N TRP A 567 17.90 45.13 5.73
CA TRP A 567 17.51 45.56 7.08
C TRP A 567 18.75 46.13 7.81
N SER A 568 18.60 47.35 8.37
CA SER A 568 19.52 48.10 9.25
C SER A 568 20.51 49.13 8.66
N GLY A 569 20.40 49.51 7.38
CA GLY A 569 21.30 50.54 6.81
C GLY A 569 22.76 50.07 6.63
N PHE A 570 23.07 48.84 7.03
CA PHE A 570 24.18 48.07 6.53
C PHE A 570 23.69 47.23 5.33
N LEU A 571 24.51 47.10 4.30
CA LEU A 571 24.40 46.02 3.33
C LEU A 571 25.14 44.83 3.93
N PRO A 572 24.49 43.89 4.62
CA PRO A 572 25.11 42.60 4.87
C PRO A 572 25.51 42.00 3.51
N ASP A 573 26.69 41.37 3.44
CA ASP A 573 27.25 40.74 2.24
C ASP A 573 26.41 39.51 1.84
N CYS A 574 25.16 39.76 1.44
CA CYS A 574 24.19 38.76 1.07
C CYS A 574 24.46 38.34 -0.36
N TRP A 575 24.49 37.03 -0.57
CA TRP A 575 24.66 36.49 -1.90
C TRP A 575 23.86 35.21 -2.08
N VAL A 576 23.54 34.94 -3.34
CA VAL A 576 22.97 33.69 -3.83
C VAL A 576 23.87 33.18 -4.94
N HIS A 577 24.19 31.88 -4.91
CA HIS A 577 24.90 31.18 -5.96
C HIS A 577 24.02 30.06 -6.53
N LEU A 578 23.79 30.10 -7.84
CA LEU A 578 23.11 29.04 -8.59
C LEU A 578 24.08 27.87 -8.80
N CYS A 579 23.75 26.70 -8.26
CA CYS A 579 24.61 25.51 -8.39
C CYS A 579 24.57 24.96 -9.83
N SER A 580 25.74 24.62 -10.38
CA SER A 580 25.93 24.08 -11.74
C SER A 580 25.23 22.74 -11.96
N ASN A 581 25.26 21.89 -10.93
CA ASN A 581 24.76 20.53 -10.94
C ASN A 581 24.14 20.22 -9.58
N ALA A 582 23.03 19.49 -9.59
CA ALA A 582 22.47 18.87 -8.40
C ALA A 582 23.53 17.95 -7.73
N GLY A 583 24.10 18.37 -6.60
CA GLY A 583 25.13 17.64 -5.84
C GLY A 583 26.59 18.11 -5.96
N GLU A 584 26.92 19.17 -6.72
CA GLU A 584 28.25 19.79 -6.62
C GLU A 584 28.18 20.97 -5.65
N ALA A 585 28.97 20.93 -4.57
CA ALA A 585 29.21 22.10 -3.71
C ALA A 585 30.11 23.10 -4.44
N SER A 586 29.90 24.39 -4.25
CA SER A 586 30.93 25.38 -4.58
C SER A 586 32.13 25.13 -3.68
N VAL A 587 33.32 25.06 -4.25
CA VAL A 587 34.59 25.04 -3.51
C VAL A 587 34.73 26.30 -2.67
#